data_AF-A0A845RA76-F1
#
_entry.id   AF-A0A845RA76-F1
#
_cell.length_a   1.000
_cell.length_b   1.000
_cell.length_c   1.000
_cell.angle_alpha   90.00
_cell.angle_beta   90.00
_cell.angle_gamma   90.00
#
_symmetry.space_group_name_H-M   'P 1'
#
loop_
_entity.id
_entity.type
_entity.pdbx_description
1 polymer ?
#
loop_
_entity_poly.entity_id
_entity_poly.type
_entity_poly.pdbx_seq_one_letter_code
_entity_poly.pdbx_strand_id
1 'polypeptide(L)'
;MKRNISDLLDCYPAENMELGGTTPYSSARIKEITMNKINRADMPSAKAKTRVRPVRLLIAAAIAAALSVSALAATRLLGGELFGDVFSQGSSLSQGQIDAIDRLVQTFEGQDGSIPAAVTDNGATITPIAALADENVYYLRLRVEAPEGTALPDLDMDRDEAVYQLFGPEGEDRLELTPTQGAYPKDAFGYQLDFHTLPDSEPNDNIKEFVVQFTNISDNGITLNDGVSKLLTIRGLWIQDANKGYTPVFTGEFVFDIGLNFQSQKIDLPAQGLTWRHEMLDYTNTLQAITLSPLSLSYQVDCSMPKNDHIGAQLGDLEIVLKDGTVFFSEVEDERDREVLANYIREMDITLPLTGEPTGVFENYIIFDQPLDLSQVDYIRYGETKIPVSAE
;
A
#
# COMPACT_ATOMS: atom_id res chain seq x y z
N MET A 1 -8.54 -53.78 -8.11
CA MET A 1 -8.05 -53.67 -9.50
C MET A 1 -8.31 -52.26 -9.99
N LYS A 2 -7.27 -51.41 -9.98
CA LYS A 2 -7.34 -50.02 -10.45
C LYS A 2 -6.36 -49.90 -11.63
N ARG A 3 -6.86 -49.46 -12.79
CA ARG A 3 -6.13 -49.33 -14.05
C ARG A 3 -5.29 -48.05 -14.03
N ASN A 4 -4.07 -48.10 -14.57
CA ASN A 4 -3.10 -47.01 -14.54
C ASN A 4 -3.25 -46.14 -15.79
N ILE A 5 -3.12 -44.81 -15.61
CA ILE A 5 -3.29 -43.79 -16.67
C ILE A 5 -2.26 -43.90 -17.79
N SER A 6 -1.15 -44.61 -17.55
CA SER A 6 -0.08 -44.86 -18.52
C SER A 6 -0.53 -45.68 -19.73
N ASP A 7 -1.63 -46.42 -19.65
CA ASP A 7 -2.17 -47.24 -20.76
C ASP A 7 -2.96 -46.42 -21.79
N LEU A 8 -3.16 -45.11 -21.57
CA LEU A 8 -3.96 -44.22 -22.44
C LEU A 8 -3.13 -43.35 -23.40
N LEU A 9 -1.79 -43.47 -23.40
CA LEU A 9 -0.91 -42.64 -24.24
C LEU A 9 -0.21 -43.38 -25.39
N ASP A 10 -0.43 -44.70 -25.54
CA ASP A 10 0.17 -45.52 -26.60
C ASP A 10 -0.72 -45.68 -27.86
N CYS A 11 -1.78 -44.86 -28.00
CA CYS A 11 -2.72 -44.96 -29.13
C CYS A 11 -2.97 -43.62 -29.83
N TYR A 12 -1.91 -43.01 -30.38
CA TYR A 12 -2.06 -42.05 -31.48
C TYR A 12 -1.00 -42.29 -32.56
N PRO A 13 -1.36 -42.77 -33.77
CA PRO A 13 -0.45 -42.84 -34.90
C PRO A 13 -0.18 -41.44 -35.46
N ALA A 14 1.10 -41.18 -35.77
CA ALA A 14 1.54 -39.95 -36.41
C ALA A 14 1.06 -39.87 -37.87
N GLU A 15 0.02 -39.06 -38.12
CA GLU A 15 -0.37 -38.67 -39.47
C GLU A 15 0.28 -37.34 -39.86
N ASN A 16 0.92 -37.36 -41.03
CA ASN A 16 1.61 -36.26 -41.66
C ASN A 16 0.62 -35.15 -42.06
N MET A 17 0.72 -33.96 -41.47
CA MET A 17 0.13 -32.74 -42.01
C MET A 17 1.18 -31.95 -42.81
N GLU A 18 1.05 -31.98 -44.14
CA GLU A 18 1.69 -31.03 -45.04
C GLU A 18 0.99 -29.67 -44.91
N LEU A 19 1.69 -28.67 -44.37
CA LEU A 19 1.27 -27.26 -44.42
C LEU A 19 1.88 -26.60 -45.67
N GLY A 20 1.00 -26.26 -46.62
CA GLY A 20 1.33 -25.56 -47.87
C GLY A 20 2.04 -24.23 -47.63
N GLY A 21 3.02 -23.93 -48.49
CA GLY A 21 4.00 -22.86 -48.26
C GLY A 21 3.60 -21.45 -48.70
N THR A 22 4.37 -20.50 -48.17
CA THR A 22 4.86 -19.30 -48.88
C THR A 22 6.29 -19.04 -48.43
N THR A 23 7.23 -19.05 -49.38
CA THR A 23 8.66 -18.79 -49.17
C THR A 23 8.89 -17.32 -48.81
N PRO A 24 9.69 -16.97 -47.78
CA PRO A 24 10.06 -15.59 -47.50
C PRO A 24 10.91 -15.00 -48.63
N TYR A 25 10.71 -13.72 -48.96
CA TYR A 25 11.51 -13.01 -49.95
C TYR A 25 13.01 -13.04 -49.59
N SER A 26 13.88 -13.29 -50.59
CA SER A 26 15.33 -13.29 -50.38
C SER A 26 15.88 -11.88 -50.09
N SER A 27 16.93 -11.79 -49.28
CA SER A 27 17.56 -10.52 -48.88
C SER A 27 18.01 -9.66 -50.07
N ALA A 28 18.27 -10.28 -51.22
CA ALA A 28 18.59 -9.60 -52.46
C ALA A 28 17.45 -8.71 -52.99
N ARG A 29 16.19 -9.13 -52.82
CA ARG A 29 15.01 -8.40 -53.33
C ARG A 29 14.58 -7.25 -52.40
N ILE A 30 14.84 -7.38 -51.10
CA ILE A 30 14.65 -6.30 -50.10
C ILE A 30 15.70 -5.19 -50.30
N LYS A 31 16.93 -5.56 -50.66
CA LYS A 31 18.02 -4.62 -50.96
C LYS A 31 17.77 -3.81 -52.24
N GLU A 32 17.14 -4.42 -53.26
CA GLU A 32 16.78 -3.76 -54.52
C GLU A 32 15.68 -2.69 -54.34
N ILE A 33 14.68 -2.97 -53.49
CA ILE A 33 13.56 -2.04 -53.20
C ILE A 33 14.05 -0.83 -52.37
N THR A 34 15.08 -1.02 -51.54
CA THR A 34 15.65 0.04 -50.68
C THR A 34 16.61 0.96 -51.46
N MET A 35 17.35 0.44 -52.44
CA MET A 35 18.33 1.24 -53.20
C MET A 35 17.71 2.17 -54.26
N ASN A 36 16.47 1.90 -54.71
CA ASN A 36 15.80 2.70 -55.75
C ASN A 36 15.10 3.98 -55.25
N LYS A 37 15.13 4.26 -53.93
CA LYS A 37 14.52 5.48 -53.35
C LYS A 37 15.52 6.59 -52.98
N ILE A 38 16.81 6.43 -53.28
CA ILE A 38 17.86 7.38 -52.84
C ILE A 38 18.45 8.23 -54.00
N ASN A 39 18.13 7.94 -55.28
CA ASN A 39 18.77 8.59 -56.43
C ASN A 39 17.99 9.74 -57.11
N ARG A 40 17.07 10.43 -56.41
CA ARG A 40 16.41 11.63 -56.98
C ARG A 40 16.20 12.74 -55.95
N ALA A 41 17.22 13.59 -55.79
CA ALA A 41 17.05 15.00 -55.46
C ALA A 41 18.36 15.74 -55.77
N ASP A 42 18.38 16.46 -56.90
CA ASP A 42 19.49 17.30 -57.36
C ASP A 42 19.61 18.60 -56.55
N MET A 43 20.85 19.05 -56.37
CA MET A 43 21.28 20.36 -55.86
C MET A 43 21.17 21.47 -56.92
N PRO A 44 21.22 22.75 -56.51
CA PRO A 44 22.25 23.63 -57.08
C PRO A 44 23.05 24.49 -56.07
N SER A 45 24.26 24.84 -56.54
CA SER A 45 25.40 25.60 -56.00
C SER A 45 25.12 27.07 -55.56
N ALA A 46 25.95 27.88 -54.87
CA ALA A 46 27.41 28.01 -54.81
C ALA A 46 27.91 28.96 -53.67
N LYS A 47 29.11 28.67 -53.13
CA LYS A 47 30.23 29.55 -52.65
C LYS A 47 30.00 30.69 -51.61
N ALA A 48 30.68 30.59 -50.44
CA ALA A 48 31.87 31.40 -50.06
C ALA A 48 32.45 31.02 -48.66
N LYS A 49 33.75 31.27 -48.49
CA LYS A 49 34.72 30.91 -47.42
C LYS A 49 34.34 31.53 -46.05
N THR A 50 34.69 31.01 -44.85
CA THR A 50 36.05 30.82 -44.30
C THR A 50 35.96 30.14 -42.91
N ARG A 51 36.99 29.32 -42.55
CA ARG A 51 37.37 28.75 -41.21
C ARG A 51 36.84 29.53 -39.99
N VAL A 52 36.40 28.90 -38.88
CA VAL A 52 37.19 28.09 -37.94
C VAL A 52 36.29 27.07 -37.20
N ARG A 53 36.77 25.84 -37.00
CA ARG A 53 36.33 24.86 -35.98
C ARG A 53 37.60 24.48 -35.19
N PRO A 54 37.54 24.14 -33.89
CA PRO A 54 37.03 22.81 -33.53
C PRO A 54 36.22 22.66 -32.21
N VAL A 55 35.22 21.79 -32.32
CA VAL A 55 34.94 20.63 -31.43
C VAL A 55 34.37 20.92 -30.04
N ARG A 56 33.07 20.62 -29.86
CA ARG A 56 32.58 19.49 -29.04
C ARG A 56 31.07 19.24 -29.21
N LEU A 57 30.75 17.98 -29.51
CA LEU A 57 29.56 17.19 -29.12
C LEU A 57 28.18 17.69 -29.61
N LEU A 58 27.60 17.14 -30.69
CA LEU A 58 26.85 15.88 -30.80
C LEU A 58 25.57 15.78 -29.93
N ILE A 59 24.46 15.76 -30.67
CA ILE A 59 23.19 15.04 -30.42
C ILE A 59 22.18 15.75 -29.49
N ALA A 60 21.45 16.68 -30.12
CA ALA A 60 20.06 16.98 -29.77
C ALA A 60 19.17 16.16 -30.72
N ALA A 61 18.68 15.00 -30.26
CA ALA A 61 17.56 14.24 -30.84
C ALA A 61 17.25 13.01 -29.96
N ALA A 62 16.88 13.24 -28.70
CA ALA A 62 16.21 12.25 -27.83
C ALA A 62 15.46 12.98 -26.69
N ILE A 63 14.86 14.13 -26.98
CA ILE A 63 14.00 14.88 -26.05
C ILE A 63 12.75 15.27 -26.85
N ALA A 64 11.93 14.28 -27.18
CA ALA A 64 10.62 14.49 -27.79
C ALA A 64 9.62 13.36 -27.48
N ALA A 65 9.93 12.47 -26.51
CA ALA A 65 9.04 11.39 -26.06
C ALA A 65 8.90 11.35 -24.52
N ALA A 66 9.21 12.46 -23.82
CA ALA A 66 9.06 12.59 -22.37
C ALA A 66 8.27 13.86 -21.96
N LEU A 67 7.53 14.47 -22.89
CA LEU A 67 6.79 15.73 -22.67
C LEU A 67 5.28 15.61 -22.87
N SER A 68 4.74 14.40 -22.91
CA SER A 68 3.31 14.16 -22.75
C SER A 68 3.02 13.60 -21.36
N VAL A 69 3.63 14.19 -20.33
CA VAL A 69 3.04 14.17 -18.99
C VAL A 69 1.80 15.04 -19.12
N SER A 70 0.63 14.41 -19.13
CA SER A 70 -0.66 15.09 -19.06
C SER A 70 -0.59 16.13 -17.95
N ALA A 71 -0.75 17.39 -18.31
CA ALA A 71 -0.96 18.45 -17.33
C ALA A 71 -2.27 18.12 -16.60
N LEU A 72 -2.18 17.43 -15.46
CA LEU A 72 -3.27 17.45 -14.49
C LEU A 72 -3.42 18.93 -14.14
N ALA A 73 -4.53 19.52 -14.56
CA ALA A 73 -4.89 20.84 -14.06
C ALA A 73 -4.96 20.72 -12.54
N ALA A 74 -4.15 21.52 -11.83
CA ALA A 74 -4.14 21.64 -10.38
C ALA A 74 -5.51 22.14 -9.89
N THR A 75 -6.48 21.24 -9.93
CA THR A 75 -7.73 21.34 -9.22
C THR A 75 -7.37 20.85 -7.84
N ARG A 76 -7.54 21.68 -6.81
CA ARG A 76 -7.39 21.20 -5.42
C ARG A 76 -8.44 20.12 -5.21
N LEU A 77 -8.05 18.86 -5.42
CA LEU A 77 -8.86 17.71 -5.09
C LEU A 77 -9.05 17.73 -3.58
N LEU A 78 -10.29 17.62 -3.14
CA LEU A 78 -10.57 17.52 -1.70
C LEU A 78 -10.09 16.15 -1.21
N GLY A 79 -9.63 16.05 0.03
CA GLY A 79 -9.18 14.78 0.61
C GLY A 79 -10.25 13.70 0.57
N GLY A 80 -11.51 14.08 0.80
CA GLY A 80 -12.66 13.19 0.63
C GLY A 80 -12.79 12.62 -0.78
N GLU A 81 -12.37 13.33 -1.83
CA GLU A 81 -12.35 12.81 -3.21
C GLU A 81 -11.19 11.83 -3.42
N LEU A 82 -10.09 11.99 -2.67
CA LEU A 82 -8.87 11.21 -2.78
C LEU A 82 -8.83 9.94 -1.92
N PHE A 83 -9.60 9.89 -0.83
CA PHE A 83 -9.60 8.74 0.09
C PHE A 83 -11.00 8.34 0.57
N GLY A 84 -12.06 9.01 0.12
CA GLY A 84 -13.42 8.68 0.53
C GLY A 84 -13.85 7.27 0.10
N ASP A 85 -13.44 6.84 -1.10
CA ASP A 85 -13.62 5.47 -1.60
C ASP A 85 -12.94 4.44 -0.71
N VAL A 86 -11.69 4.68 -0.29
CA VAL A 86 -10.91 3.82 0.60
C VAL A 86 -11.61 3.56 1.93
N PHE A 87 -12.12 4.61 2.56
CA PHE A 87 -12.69 4.53 3.90
C PHE A 87 -14.20 4.27 3.92
N SER A 88 -14.90 4.45 2.78
CA SER A 88 -16.34 4.20 2.71
C SER A 88 -16.72 2.76 3.06
N GLN A 89 -15.91 1.77 2.64
CA GLN A 89 -16.14 0.34 2.89
C GLN A 89 -17.59 -0.10 2.60
N GLY A 90 -18.20 0.46 1.54
CA GLY A 90 -19.59 0.18 1.16
C GLY A 90 -20.67 1.00 1.89
N SER A 91 -20.26 1.95 2.75
CA SER A 91 -21.12 2.88 3.48
C SER A 91 -20.73 4.33 3.23
N SER A 92 -21.67 5.27 3.35
CA SER A 92 -21.36 6.69 3.19
C SER A 92 -20.62 7.23 4.42
N LEU A 93 -19.49 7.90 4.22
CA LEU A 93 -18.82 8.66 5.27
C LEU A 93 -19.68 9.85 5.71
N SER A 94 -19.65 10.15 7.01
CA SER A 94 -20.23 11.38 7.54
C SER A 94 -19.37 12.60 7.17
N GLN A 95 -19.96 13.80 7.23
CA GLN A 95 -19.22 15.03 6.93
C GLN A 95 -18.00 15.22 7.86
N GLY A 96 -18.13 14.88 9.15
CA GLY A 96 -17.02 14.98 10.09
C GLY A 96 -15.83 14.07 9.75
N GLN A 97 -16.10 12.88 9.18
CA GLN A 97 -15.07 11.97 8.71
C GLN A 97 -14.40 12.50 7.44
N ILE A 98 -15.17 13.07 6.50
CA ILE A 98 -14.63 13.76 5.32
C ILE A 98 -13.74 14.93 5.75
N ASP A 99 -14.19 15.75 6.71
CA ASP A 99 -13.43 16.87 7.24
C ASP A 99 -12.15 16.40 7.98
N ALA A 100 -12.17 15.21 8.59
CA ALA A 100 -10.97 14.59 9.16
C ALA A 100 -9.98 14.17 8.07
N ILE A 101 -10.46 13.55 6.98
CA ILE A 101 -9.64 13.19 5.81
C ILE A 101 -9.02 14.44 5.19
N ASP A 102 -9.82 15.48 4.92
CA ASP A 102 -9.38 16.73 4.31
C ASP A 102 -8.28 17.44 5.12
N ARG A 103 -8.29 17.26 6.44
CA ARG A 103 -7.28 17.81 7.35
C ARG A 103 -5.98 16.99 7.40
N LEU A 104 -6.03 15.70 7.08
CA LEU A 104 -4.89 14.79 7.14
C LEU A 104 -4.22 14.57 5.80
N VAL A 105 -4.98 14.65 4.71
CA VAL A 105 -4.46 14.40 3.37
C VAL A 105 -3.38 15.43 3.02
N GLN A 106 -2.30 14.96 2.43
CA GLN A 106 -1.33 15.79 1.75
C GLN A 106 -1.20 15.29 0.31
N THR A 107 -1.39 16.21 -0.63
CA THR A 107 -0.98 15.97 -2.02
C THR A 107 0.51 16.15 -2.10
N PHE A 108 1.17 15.37 -2.94
CA PHE A 108 2.60 15.51 -3.09
C PHE A 108 3.04 16.68 -4.00
N GLU A 109 2.13 17.59 -4.35
CA GLU A 109 2.47 18.83 -5.03
C GLU A 109 3.50 19.64 -4.20
N GLY A 110 4.64 19.92 -4.82
CA GLY A 110 5.68 20.78 -4.29
C GLY A 110 5.15 22.19 -4.02
N GLN A 111 5.85 22.95 -3.17
CA GLN A 111 5.44 24.30 -2.78
C GLN A 111 5.36 25.31 -3.96
N ASP A 112 5.93 24.96 -5.11
CA ASP A 112 5.87 25.67 -6.38
C ASP A 112 4.81 25.13 -7.36
N GLY A 113 4.01 24.14 -6.93
CA GLY A 113 3.04 23.42 -7.75
C GLY A 113 3.62 22.24 -8.54
N SER A 114 4.86 21.81 -8.27
CA SER A 114 5.45 20.65 -8.93
C SER A 114 4.98 19.33 -8.31
N ILE A 115 4.12 18.58 -9.00
CA ILE A 115 3.75 17.19 -8.65
C ILE A 115 5.03 16.35 -8.48
N PRO A 116 5.13 15.33 -7.59
CA PRO A 116 6.30 14.45 -7.55
C PRO A 116 6.50 13.95 -8.96
N ALA A 117 7.76 13.88 -9.38
CA ALA A 117 8.05 13.34 -10.69
C ALA A 117 7.51 11.91 -10.75
N ALA A 118 6.42 11.72 -11.50
CA ALA A 118 5.98 10.42 -11.96
C ALA A 118 7.22 9.69 -12.48
N VAL A 119 7.40 8.44 -12.06
CA VAL A 119 8.56 7.66 -12.49
C VAL A 119 8.11 6.79 -13.64
N THR A 120 8.78 6.92 -14.78
CA THR A 120 8.53 6.10 -15.98
C THR A 120 9.70 5.18 -16.21
N ASP A 121 9.41 3.87 -16.28
CA ASP A 121 10.39 2.85 -16.64
C ASP A 121 9.71 1.72 -17.43
N ASN A 122 10.42 1.16 -18.41
CA ASN A 122 9.93 0.11 -19.32
C ASN A 122 8.54 0.38 -19.94
N GLY A 123 8.23 1.66 -20.21
CA GLY A 123 6.98 2.07 -20.81
C GLY A 123 5.79 2.14 -19.85
N ALA A 124 5.98 1.80 -18.57
CA ALA A 124 5.01 2.02 -17.51
C ALA A 124 5.36 3.27 -16.70
N THR A 125 4.36 3.90 -16.07
CA THR A 125 4.53 5.07 -15.20
C THR A 125 3.81 4.87 -13.88
N ILE A 126 4.46 5.22 -12.77
CA ILE A 126 3.84 5.26 -11.43
C ILE A 126 3.91 6.69 -10.89
N THR A 127 2.77 7.20 -10.44
CA THR A 127 2.63 8.56 -9.91
C THR A 127 2.02 8.52 -8.51
N PRO A 128 2.74 9.00 -7.48
CA PRO A 128 2.15 9.29 -6.17
C PRO A 128 1.17 10.46 -6.28
N ILE A 129 -0.10 10.23 -5.91
CA ILE A 129 -1.15 11.23 -6.01
C ILE A 129 -1.26 12.00 -4.69
N ALA A 130 -1.50 11.26 -3.61
CA ALA A 130 -1.74 11.81 -2.30
C ALA A 130 -1.40 10.77 -1.23
N ALA A 131 -1.13 11.27 -0.03
CA ALA A 131 -0.93 10.46 1.14
C ALA A 131 -1.75 10.99 2.31
N LEU A 132 -2.11 10.08 3.20
CA LEU A 132 -2.82 10.37 4.43
C LEU A 132 -2.20 9.47 5.49
N ALA A 133 -1.69 10.06 6.56
CA ALA A 133 -0.94 9.31 7.56
C ALA A 133 -1.07 9.90 8.96
N ASP A 134 -0.82 9.05 9.95
CA ASP A 134 -0.52 9.44 11.32
C ASP A 134 0.77 8.74 11.80
N GLU A 135 0.93 8.58 13.12
CA GLU A 135 2.11 7.96 13.71
C GLU A 135 2.23 6.46 13.42
N ASN A 136 1.09 5.77 13.24
CA ASN A 136 0.99 4.32 13.21
C ASN A 136 0.61 3.78 11.82
N VAL A 137 -0.08 4.55 11.00
CA VAL A 137 -0.53 4.12 9.67
C VAL A 137 -0.28 5.19 8.62
N TYR A 138 0.10 4.74 7.41
CA TYR A 138 0.33 5.59 6.26
C TYR A 138 -0.38 5.00 5.05
N TYR A 139 -1.32 5.76 4.48
CA TYR A 139 -2.00 5.45 3.22
C TYR A 139 -1.41 6.27 2.09
N LEU A 140 -1.10 5.62 0.98
CA LEU A 140 -0.52 6.22 -0.22
C LEU A 140 -1.36 5.86 -1.44
N ARG A 141 -1.99 6.85 -2.07
CA ARG A 141 -2.70 6.67 -3.34
C ARG A 141 -1.73 6.83 -4.51
N LEU A 142 -1.70 5.81 -5.35
CA LEU A 142 -0.85 5.72 -6.54
C LEU A 142 -1.72 5.62 -7.79
N ARG A 143 -1.32 6.31 -8.85
CA ARG A 143 -1.81 6.07 -10.21
C ARG A 143 -0.74 5.33 -10.99
N VAL A 144 -1.11 4.21 -11.58
CA VAL A 144 -0.25 3.37 -12.40
C VAL A 144 -0.76 3.41 -13.83
N GLU A 145 0.15 3.63 -14.76
CA GLU A 145 -0.11 3.58 -16.20
C GLU A 145 0.76 2.47 -16.78
N ALA A 146 0.16 1.36 -17.21
CA ALA A 146 0.87 0.26 -17.85
C ALA A 146 1.30 0.64 -19.29
N PRO A 147 2.20 -0.13 -19.94
CA PRO A 147 2.61 0.14 -21.31
C PRO A 147 1.43 0.23 -22.28
N GLU A 148 1.52 1.12 -23.27
CA GLU A 148 0.46 1.35 -24.25
C GLU A 148 -0.06 0.04 -24.87
N GLY A 149 -1.39 -0.12 -24.89
CA GLY A 149 -2.05 -1.33 -25.36
C GLY A 149 -2.23 -2.44 -24.31
N THR A 150 -1.78 -2.22 -23.07
CA THR A 150 -2.05 -3.12 -21.94
C THR A 150 -3.31 -2.66 -21.22
N ALA A 151 -4.36 -3.46 -21.22
CA ALA A 151 -5.56 -3.15 -20.43
C ALA A 151 -5.38 -3.54 -18.96
N LEU A 152 -5.90 -2.72 -18.03
CA LEU A 152 -5.89 -2.98 -16.59
C LEU A 152 -7.33 -3.17 -16.04
N PRO A 153 -8.02 -4.28 -16.40
CA PRO A 153 -9.39 -4.51 -15.94
C PRO A 153 -9.47 -4.59 -14.41
N ASP A 154 -10.64 -4.30 -13.84
CA ASP A 154 -10.89 -4.61 -12.42
C ASP A 154 -10.72 -6.12 -12.22
N LEU A 155 -9.84 -6.51 -11.29
CA LEU A 155 -9.62 -7.90 -10.88
C LEU A 155 -10.10 -8.08 -9.45
N ASP A 156 -10.86 -9.13 -9.22
CA ASP A 156 -11.34 -9.53 -7.91
C ASP A 156 -11.03 -11.01 -7.66
N MET A 157 -10.46 -11.33 -6.49
CA MET A 157 -10.02 -12.70 -6.20
C MET A 157 -11.19 -13.69 -6.17
N ASP A 158 -12.37 -13.28 -5.68
CA ASP A 158 -13.54 -14.16 -5.58
C ASP A 158 -14.21 -14.37 -6.94
N ARG A 159 -14.26 -13.34 -7.79
CA ARG A 159 -14.89 -13.38 -9.11
C ARG A 159 -13.98 -13.95 -10.20
N ASP A 160 -12.72 -13.54 -10.22
CA ASP A 160 -11.80 -13.77 -11.34
C ASP A 160 -10.66 -14.74 -10.99
N GLU A 161 -10.58 -15.19 -9.73
CA GLU A 161 -9.45 -16.00 -9.21
C GLU A 161 -8.09 -15.29 -9.40
N ALA A 162 -8.11 -13.95 -9.45
CA ALA A 162 -6.96 -13.12 -9.75
C ALA A 162 -7.03 -11.75 -9.05
N VAL A 163 -5.88 -11.20 -8.67
CA VAL A 163 -5.75 -9.87 -8.06
C VAL A 163 -4.42 -9.23 -8.45
N TYR A 164 -4.36 -7.91 -8.50
CA TYR A 164 -3.10 -7.21 -8.71
C TYR A 164 -2.18 -7.28 -7.50
N GLN A 165 -0.87 -7.14 -7.71
CA GLN A 165 0.16 -7.06 -6.67
C GLN A 165 1.25 -6.08 -7.12
N LEU A 166 1.69 -5.18 -6.24
CA LEU A 166 2.85 -4.30 -6.48
C LEU A 166 4.19 -4.95 -6.12
N PHE A 167 4.19 -6.27 -5.95
CA PHE A 167 5.37 -7.09 -5.69
C PHE A 167 5.29 -8.42 -6.44
N GLY A 168 6.46 -8.97 -6.77
CA GLY A 168 6.60 -10.27 -7.42
C GLY A 168 6.86 -11.43 -6.45
N PRO A 169 7.02 -12.65 -6.97
CA PRO A 169 7.23 -13.85 -6.16
C PRO A 169 8.64 -13.93 -5.54
N GLU A 170 9.62 -13.26 -6.15
CA GLU A 170 11.01 -13.28 -5.72
C GLU A 170 11.32 -12.17 -4.71
N GLY A 171 12.37 -12.37 -3.91
CA GLY A 171 12.81 -11.36 -2.93
C GLY A 171 13.20 -10.03 -3.56
N GLU A 172 13.79 -10.05 -4.77
CA GLU A 172 14.22 -8.86 -5.52
C GLU A 172 13.06 -8.05 -6.09
N ASP A 173 11.88 -8.67 -6.25
CA ASP A 173 10.66 -8.05 -6.77
C ASP A 173 9.77 -7.47 -5.66
N ARG A 174 10.25 -7.46 -4.41
CA ARG A 174 9.49 -6.91 -3.28
C ARG A 174 9.39 -5.40 -3.37
N LEU A 175 8.24 -4.90 -2.90
CA LEU A 175 8.08 -3.49 -2.58
C LEU A 175 8.86 -3.21 -1.30
N GLU A 176 9.67 -2.16 -1.31
CA GLU A 176 10.54 -1.78 -0.20
C GLU A 176 10.36 -0.32 0.21
N LEU A 177 10.12 -0.09 1.49
CA LEU A 177 10.18 1.24 2.10
C LEU A 177 11.47 1.37 2.92
N THR A 178 12.39 2.20 2.47
CA THR A 178 13.72 2.35 3.09
C THR A 178 13.91 3.77 3.61
N PRO A 179 14.13 3.96 4.93
CA PRO A 179 14.42 5.27 5.48
C PRO A 179 15.83 5.72 5.11
N THR A 180 16.07 7.03 5.20
CA THR A 180 17.40 7.61 5.00
C THR A 180 18.44 6.89 5.86
N GLN A 181 19.57 6.53 5.25
CA GLN A 181 20.62 5.78 5.93
C GLN A 181 21.10 6.47 7.21
N GLY A 182 21.07 5.74 8.32
CA GLY A 182 21.51 6.24 9.63
C GLY A 182 20.48 7.13 10.34
N ALA A 183 19.28 7.31 9.79
CA ALA A 183 18.20 8.03 10.48
C ALA A 183 17.74 7.29 11.76
N TYR A 184 17.75 5.95 11.71
CA TYR A 184 17.29 5.10 12.81
C TYR A 184 18.35 4.07 13.22
N PRO A 185 18.25 3.54 14.45
CA PRO A 185 19.03 2.37 14.85
C PRO A 185 18.83 1.22 13.86
N LYS A 186 19.85 0.38 13.73
CA LYS A 186 19.79 -0.78 12.84
C LYS A 186 18.63 -1.69 13.23
N ASP A 187 17.89 -2.15 12.24
CA ASP A 187 16.77 -3.09 12.38
C ASP A 187 15.58 -2.55 13.21
N ALA A 188 15.57 -1.25 13.59
CA ALA A 188 14.51 -0.64 14.38
C ALA A 188 13.34 -0.09 13.55
N PHE A 189 13.53 0.16 12.26
CA PHE A 189 12.44 0.59 11.37
C PHE A 189 11.77 -0.63 10.75
N GLY A 190 10.46 -0.71 10.88
CA GLY A 190 9.68 -1.82 10.35
C GLY A 190 8.26 -1.39 9.98
N TYR A 191 7.68 -2.08 9.00
CA TYR A 191 6.30 -1.88 8.60
C TYR A 191 5.67 -3.22 8.16
N GLN A 192 4.36 -3.31 8.31
CA GLN A 192 3.52 -4.26 7.61
C GLN A 192 2.90 -3.56 6.39
N LEU A 193 2.83 -4.27 5.27
CA LEU A 193 2.30 -3.79 4.00
C LEU A 193 0.92 -4.39 3.75
N ASP A 194 -0.03 -3.53 3.40
CA ASP A 194 -1.28 -3.93 2.74
C ASP A 194 -1.47 -3.10 1.46
N PHE A 195 -2.27 -3.59 0.53
CA PHE A 195 -2.52 -2.93 -0.73
C PHE A 195 -3.96 -3.18 -1.19
N HIS A 196 -4.56 -2.17 -1.80
CA HIS A 196 -5.92 -2.23 -2.32
C HIS A 196 -5.95 -1.68 -3.74
N THR A 197 -6.65 -2.38 -4.63
CA THR A 197 -6.95 -1.88 -5.99
C THR A 197 -8.24 -1.08 -5.92
N LEU A 198 -8.27 0.12 -6.49
CA LEU A 198 -9.47 0.93 -6.55
C LEU A 198 -10.33 0.57 -7.78
N PRO A 199 -11.67 0.66 -7.67
CA PRO A 199 -12.55 0.47 -8.81
C PRO A 199 -12.23 1.44 -9.94
N ASP A 200 -12.41 0.97 -11.17
CA ASP A 200 -12.04 1.74 -12.36
C ASP A 200 -13.25 2.00 -13.27
N SER A 201 -13.47 3.27 -13.59
CA SER A 201 -14.56 3.67 -14.48
C SER A 201 -14.28 3.37 -15.96
N GLU A 202 -13.01 3.18 -16.34
CA GLU A 202 -12.56 2.93 -17.71
C GLU A 202 -11.72 1.64 -17.81
N PRO A 203 -12.24 0.46 -17.44
CA PRO A 203 -11.45 -0.77 -17.24
C PRO A 203 -10.77 -1.36 -18.49
N ASN A 204 -10.91 -0.72 -19.65
CA ASN A 204 -10.23 -1.11 -20.89
C ASN A 204 -9.02 -0.22 -21.21
N ASP A 205 -8.77 0.82 -20.42
CA ASP A 205 -7.58 1.63 -20.54
C ASP A 205 -6.38 0.95 -19.85
N ASN A 206 -5.24 1.62 -19.89
CA ASN A 206 -4.00 1.17 -19.28
C ASN A 206 -3.74 1.82 -17.92
N ILE A 207 -4.75 2.38 -17.27
CA ILE A 207 -4.62 3.18 -16.06
C ILE A 207 -5.28 2.42 -14.91
N LYS A 208 -4.65 2.43 -13.75
CA LYS A 208 -5.26 1.90 -12.53
C LYS A 208 -4.79 2.67 -11.32
N GLU A 209 -5.68 2.83 -10.35
CA GLU A 209 -5.31 3.44 -9.08
C GLU A 209 -5.26 2.40 -7.96
N PHE A 210 -4.29 2.59 -7.08
CA PHE A 210 -4.00 1.71 -5.96
C PHE A 210 -3.84 2.52 -4.70
N VAL A 211 -4.13 1.90 -3.57
CA VAL A 211 -3.79 2.45 -2.26
C VAL A 211 -2.88 1.46 -1.56
N VAL A 212 -1.72 1.94 -1.17
CA VAL A 212 -0.74 1.19 -0.37
C VAL A 212 -0.86 1.65 1.07
N GLN A 213 -1.03 0.71 1.99
CA GLN A 213 -1.08 0.96 3.42
C GLN A 213 0.18 0.40 4.07
N PHE A 214 0.85 1.26 4.84
CA PHE A 214 1.94 0.87 5.72
C PHE A 214 1.47 1.00 7.17
N THR A 215 1.62 -0.08 7.92
CA THR A 215 1.28 -0.16 9.34
C THR A 215 2.58 -0.29 10.14
N ASN A 216 2.79 0.57 11.13
CA ASN A 216 4.08 0.76 11.79
C ASN A 216 4.43 -0.38 12.74
N ILE A 217 5.50 -1.12 12.49
CA ILE A 217 6.03 -2.12 13.44
C ILE A 217 7.45 -1.75 13.88
N SER A 218 7.78 -0.46 13.84
CA SER A 218 9.07 0.05 14.23
C SER A 218 9.22 0.05 15.76
N ASP A 219 10.45 -0.11 16.22
CA ASP A 219 10.82 -0.03 17.62
C ASP A 219 11.18 1.41 18.03
N ASN A 220 11.29 1.64 19.34
CA ASN A 220 11.84 2.87 19.93
C ASN A 220 11.07 4.15 19.58
N GLY A 221 9.76 4.07 19.36
CA GLY A 221 8.90 5.22 19.09
C GLY A 221 9.15 5.89 17.73
N ILE A 222 9.73 5.18 16.77
CA ILE A 222 9.84 5.65 15.38
C ILE A 222 8.43 5.66 14.78
N THR A 223 8.07 6.74 14.08
CA THR A 223 6.75 6.93 13.47
C THR A 223 6.87 7.09 11.95
N LEU A 224 5.81 6.73 11.22
CA LEU A 224 5.83 6.78 9.75
C LEU A 224 5.83 8.23 9.22
N ASN A 225 5.24 9.16 9.97
CA ASN A 225 5.02 10.55 9.58
C ASN A 225 6.05 11.55 10.16
N ASP A 226 7.17 11.10 10.70
CA ASP A 226 8.18 11.95 11.36
C ASP A 226 8.95 12.93 10.43
N GLY A 227 8.65 12.96 9.14
CA GLY A 227 9.33 13.81 8.15
C GLY A 227 10.72 13.34 7.76
N VAL A 228 11.19 12.18 8.25
CA VAL A 228 12.38 11.53 7.70
C VAL A 228 12.04 10.98 6.32
N SER A 229 12.90 11.29 5.34
CA SER A 229 12.83 10.76 3.98
C SER A 229 12.81 9.22 3.99
N LYS A 230 11.83 8.66 3.28
CA LYS A 230 11.56 7.22 3.16
C LYS A 230 11.34 6.92 1.69
N LEU A 231 12.30 6.26 1.07
CA LEU A 231 12.24 5.88 -0.33
C LEU A 231 11.36 4.65 -0.49
N LEU A 232 10.23 4.80 -1.18
CA LEU A 232 9.42 3.69 -1.64
C LEU A 232 9.97 3.21 -2.99
N THR A 233 10.32 1.93 -3.06
CA THR A 233 10.77 1.26 -4.29
C THR A 233 9.73 0.22 -4.70
N ILE A 234 9.17 0.38 -5.89
CA ILE A 234 8.25 -0.56 -6.52
C ILE A 234 8.96 -1.16 -7.74
N ARG A 235 8.84 -2.49 -7.92
CA ARG A 235 9.56 -3.25 -8.96
C ARG A 235 8.71 -3.60 -10.19
N GLY A 236 7.43 -3.28 -10.15
CA GLY A 236 6.49 -3.58 -11.22
C GLY A 236 5.06 -3.77 -10.73
N LEU A 237 4.24 -4.37 -11.57
CA LEU A 237 2.88 -4.80 -11.28
C LEU A 237 2.71 -6.24 -11.75
N TRP A 238 2.12 -7.08 -10.91
CA TRP A 238 1.84 -8.48 -11.19
C TRP A 238 0.35 -8.78 -11.02
N ILE A 239 -0.09 -9.86 -11.65
CA ILE A 239 -1.36 -10.52 -11.36
C ILE A 239 -1.02 -11.79 -10.57
N GLN A 240 -1.55 -11.87 -9.35
CA GLN A 240 -1.55 -13.08 -8.54
C GLN A 240 -2.82 -13.88 -8.79
N ASP A 241 -2.68 -15.16 -9.11
CA ASP A 241 -3.80 -16.10 -9.18
C ASP A 241 -4.14 -16.75 -7.82
N ALA A 242 -5.27 -17.44 -7.73
CA ALA A 242 -5.73 -18.14 -6.53
C ALA A 242 -4.75 -19.20 -6.00
N ASN A 243 -3.84 -19.72 -6.84
CA ASN A 243 -2.80 -20.68 -6.47
C ASN A 243 -1.48 -19.99 -6.06
N LYS A 244 -1.49 -18.67 -5.87
CA LYS A 244 -0.29 -17.86 -5.59
C LYS A 244 0.75 -17.90 -6.71
N GLY A 245 0.32 -18.19 -7.95
CA GLY A 245 1.11 -17.93 -9.15
C GLY A 245 1.13 -16.43 -9.46
N TYR A 246 2.25 -15.93 -9.97
CA TYR A 246 2.41 -14.51 -10.29
C TYR A 246 2.78 -14.35 -11.76
N THR A 247 2.05 -13.49 -12.48
CA THR A 247 2.34 -13.12 -13.87
C THR A 247 2.64 -11.62 -13.94
N PRO A 248 3.82 -11.20 -14.42
CA PRO A 248 4.13 -9.78 -14.54
C PRO A 248 3.25 -9.12 -15.60
N VAL A 249 2.67 -7.97 -15.24
CA VAL A 249 2.06 -7.02 -16.18
C VAL A 249 3.16 -6.15 -16.80
N PHE A 250 4.01 -5.59 -15.94
CA PHE A 250 5.25 -4.91 -16.32
C PHE A 250 6.26 -4.99 -15.16
N THR A 251 7.54 -4.76 -15.46
CA THR A 251 8.64 -4.67 -14.48
C THR A 251 9.42 -3.39 -14.69
N GLY A 252 10.12 -2.91 -13.66
CA GLY A 252 10.94 -1.70 -13.71
C GLY A 252 11.47 -1.30 -12.33
N GLU A 253 12.07 -0.12 -12.23
CA GLU A 253 12.47 0.47 -10.96
C GLU A 253 11.80 1.83 -10.76
N PHE A 254 10.80 1.87 -9.88
CA PHE A 254 10.02 3.06 -9.57
C PHE A 254 10.33 3.51 -8.15
N VAL A 255 11.09 4.59 -8.00
CA VAL A 255 11.58 5.08 -6.70
C VAL A 255 11.12 6.51 -6.47
N PHE A 256 10.44 6.74 -5.35
CA PHE A 256 10.03 8.08 -4.94
C PHE A 256 10.05 8.21 -3.41
N ASP A 257 10.26 9.43 -2.93
CA ASP A 257 10.31 9.72 -1.50
C ASP A 257 8.91 10.00 -0.96
N ILE A 258 8.50 9.22 0.04
CA ILE A 258 7.20 9.36 0.72
C ILE A 258 7.33 9.83 2.16
N GLY A 259 8.52 10.20 2.60
CA GLY A 259 8.83 10.69 3.95
C GLY A 259 8.29 12.09 4.26
N LEU A 260 7.00 12.30 4.00
CA LEU A 260 6.30 13.53 4.32
C LEU A 260 6.14 13.68 5.83
N ASN A 261 6.17 14.93 6.30
CA ASN A 261 5.88 15.26 7.68
C ASN A 261 4.39 15.57 7.82
N PHE A 262 3.65 14.70 8.50
CA PHE A 262 2.24 14.95 8.81
C PHE A 262 2.13 15.44 10.23
N GLN A 263 1.46 16.57 10.43
CA GLN A 263 1.15 17.02 11.77
C GLN A 263 0.17 16.02 12.41
N SER A 264 0.65 15.26 13.39
CA SER A 264 -0.18 14.34 14.17
C SER A 264 -1.30 15.11 14.86
N GLN A 265 -2.56 14.84 14.49
CA GLN A 265 -3.73 15.33 15.20
C GLN A 265 -4.09 14.29 16.27
N LYS A 266 -3.36 14.31 17.39
CA LYS A 266 -3.58 13.37 18.48
C LYS A 266 -3.95 14.07 19.78
N ILE A 267 -4.69 13.38 20.61
CA ILE A 267 -5.06 13.80 21.96
C ILE A 267 -4.56 12.76 22.97
N ASP A 268 -3.90 13.22 24.03
CA ASP A 268 -3.58 12.39 25.19
C ASP A 268 -4.82 12.30 26.09
N LEU A 269 -5.15 11.10 26.57
CA LEU A 269 -6.30 10.93 27.48
C LEU A 269 -5.87 10.67 28.92
N PRO A 270 -6.64 11.15 29.91
CA PRO A 270 -6.34 10.97 31.33
C PRO A 270 -6.71 9.56 31.81
N ALA A 271 -6.04 8.53 31.30
CA ALA A 271 -6.34 7.12 31.57
C ALA A 271 -5.31 6.41 32.46
N GLN A 272 -4.27 7.12 32.90
CA GLN A 272 -3.19 6.52 33.70
C GLN A 272 -3.72 5.90 35.01
N GLY A 273 -3.32 4.66 35.28
CA GLY A 273 -3.70 3.91 36.47
C GLY A 273 -5.04 3.21 36.38
N LEU A 274 -5.80 3.37 35.30
CA LEU A 274 -7.02 2.60 35.08
C LEU A 274 -6.68 1.13 34.82
N THR A 275 -7.49 0.22 35.36
CA THR A 275 -7.23 -1.21 35.31
C THR A 275 -8.35 -1.96 34.63
N TRP A 276 -8.00 -2.99 33.87
CA TRP A 276 -8.92 -4.01 33.35
C TRP A 276 -8.39 -5.40 33.68
N ARG A 277 -9.28 -6.34 33.99
CA ARG A 277 -8.94 -7.71 34.41
C ARG A 277 -9.53 -8.72 33.44
N HIS A 278 -8.70 -9.59 32.90
CA HIS A 278 -9.14 -10.74 32.12
C HIS A 278 -9.45 -11.90 33.08
N GLU A 279 -10.72 -12.27 33.24
CA GLU A 279 -11.11 -13.26 34.25
C GLU A 279 -10.63 -14.69 33.93
N MET A 280 -10.71 -15.13 32.68
CA MET A 280 -10.29 -16.49 32.29
C MET A 280 -8.77 -16.70 32.37
N LEU A 281 -7.98 -15.71 31.94
CA LEU A 281 -6.51 -15.79 31.94
C LEU A 281 -5.88 -15.24 33.23
N ASP A 282 -6.70 -14.70 34.15
CA ASP A 282 -6.32 -14.15 35.46
C ASP A 282 -5.14 -13.16 35.40
N TYR A 283 -5.21 -12.19 34.49
CA TYR A 283 -4.26 -11.08 34.44
C TYR A 283 -4.95 -9.72 34.50
N THR A 284 -4.18 -8.70 34.84
CA THR A 284 -4.61 -7.31 34.93
C THR A 284 -3.70 -6.44 34.06
N ASN A 285 -4.32 -5.57 33.27
CA ASN A 285 -3.65 -4.47 32.62
C ASN A 285 -3.83 -3.20 33.43
N THR A 286 -2.78 -2.40 33.55
CA THR A 286 -2.84 -1.04 34.10
C THR A 286 -2.38 -0.06 33.04
N LEU A 287 -3.28 0.83 32.61
CA LEU A 287 -2.97 1.84 31.59
C LEU A 287 -1.89 2.81 32.10
N GLN A 288 -0.87 3.05 31.29
CA GLN A 288 0.16 4.07 31.51
C GLN A 288 -0.13 5.32 30.68
N ALA A 289 -0.51 5.12 29.42
CA ALA A 289 -0.86 6.17 28.48
C ALA A 289 -1.84 5.65 27.43
N ILE A 290 -2.64 6.54 26.89
CA ILE A 290 -3.47 6.29 25.72
C ILE A 290 -3.55 7.59 24.90
N THR A 291 -3.41 7.47 23.59
CA THR A 291 -3.54 8.58 22.66
C THR A 291 -4.52 8.22 21.56
N LEU A 292 -5.33 9.18 21.16
CA LEU A 292 -6.32 9.01 20.10
C LEU A 292 -6.02 9.96 18.95
N SER A 293 -5.98 9.45 17.73
CA SER A 293 -5.93 10.20 16.48
C SER A 293 -7.17 9.89 15.64
N PRO A 294 -7.39 10.57 14.49
CA PRO A 294 -8.43 10.16 13.56
C PRO A 294 -8.22 8.78 12.95
N LEU A 295 -7.00 8.23 12.89
CA LEU A 295 -6.73 6.96 12.19
C LEU A 295 -6.39 5.81 13.13
N SER A 296 -6.01 6.11 14.38
CA SER A 296 -5.59 5.08 15.31
C SER A 296 -5.75 5.49 16.78
N LEU A 297 -5.68 4.49 17.65
CA LEU A 297 -5.54 4.61 19.09
C LEU A 297 -4.27 3.91 19.51
N SER A 298 -3.35 4.62 20.15
CA SER A 298 -2.13 4.02 20.74
C SER A 298 -2.27 3.92 22.25
N TYR A 299 -1.66 2.91 22.84
CA TYR A 299 -1.69 2.69 24.27
C TYR A 299 -0.40 2.10 24.79
N GLN A 300 -0.15 2.35 26.07
CA GLN A 300 0.89 1.70 26.84
C GLN A 300 0.26 1.11 28.10
N VAL A 301 0.53 -0.16 28.37
CA VAL A 301 -0.03 -0.89 29.52
C VAL A 301 1.08 -1.59 30.28
N ASP A 302 0.98 -1.59 31.61
CA ASP A 302 1.71 -2.53 32.46
C ASP A 302 0.84 -3.79 32.64
N CYS A 303 1.31 -4.91 32.11
CA CYS A 303 0.55 -6.14 32.01
C CYS A 303 1.07 -7.21 32.98
N SER A 304 0.18 -7.67 33.86
CA SER A 304 0.50 -8.74 34.81
C SER A 304 0.48 -10.14 34.21
N MET A 305 0.12 -10.30 32.92
CA MET A 305 0.04 -11.61 32.29
C MET A 305 1.43 -12.24 32.25
N PRO A 306 1.62 -13.47 32.76
CA PRO A 306 2.91 -14.14 32.67
C PRO A 306 3.36 -14.32 31.22
N LYS A 307 4.65 -14.07 30.96
CA LYS A 307 5.25 -14.29 29.64
C LYS A 307 5.06 -15.75 29.22
N ASN A 308 4.56 -15.93 28.00
CA ASN A 308 4.28 -17.23 27.41
C ASN A 308 4.32 -17.12 25.88
N ASP A 309 4.41 -18.26 25.19
CA ASP A 309 4.57 -18.32 23.73
C ASP A 309 3.25 -18.65 22.99
N HIS A 310 2.12 -18.58 23.68
CA HIS A 310 0.83 -19.08 23.17
C HIS A 310 -0.23 -17.99 23.08
N ILE A 311 -0.28 -17.08 24.05
CA ILE A 311 -1.34 -16.11 24.24
C ILE A 311 -0.72 -14.74 24.51
N GLY A 312 -1.07 -13.77 23.67
CA GLY A 312 -0.74 -12.36 23.86
C GLY A 312 -1.76 -11.65 24.73
N ALA A 313 -1.32 -10.61 25.44
CA ALA A 313 -2.21 -9.77 26.23
C ALA A 313 -3.01 -8.84 25.30
N GLN A 314 -4.32 -8.84 25.47
CA GLN A 314 -5.22 -7.85 24.87
C GLN A 314 -5.17 -6.55 25.66
N LEU A 315 -5.60 -5.43 25.09
CA LEU A 315 -5.76 -4.15 25.80
C LEU A 315 -6.83 -4.25 26.92
N GLY A 316 -7.92 -4.95 26.62
CA GLY A 316 -9.11 -5.07 27.45
C GLY A 316 -10.31 -4.37 26.84
N ASP A 317 -11.46 -4.46 27.51
CA ASP A 317 -12.73 -3.95 26.99
C ASP A 317 -12.66 -2.44 26.74
N LEU A 318 -12.71 -2.03 25.47
CA LEU A 318 -12.64 -0.62 25.07
C LEU A 318 -13.73 -0.26 24.06
N GLU A 319 -14.38 0.89 24.27
CA GLU A 319 -15.28 1.48 23.28
C GLU A 319 -15.05 2.97 23.10
N ILE A 320 -15.16 3.45 21.86
CA ILE A 320 -15.17 4.89 21.55
C ILE A 320 -16.63 5.31 21.34
N VAL A 321 -17.16 6.12 22.24
CA VAL A 321 -18.55 6.54 22.23
C VAL A 321 -18.67 7.97 21.71
N LEU A 322 -19.55 8.17 20.74
CA LEU A 322 -19.83 9.48 20.14
C LEU A 322 -20.90 10.25 20.93
N LYS A 323 -21.00 11.56 20.70
CA LYS A 323 -21.93 12.49 21.37
C LYS A 323 -23.41 12.16 21.13
N ASP A 324 -23.72 11.47 20.05
CA ASP A 324 -25.08 10.97 19.77
C ASP A 324 -25.40 9.64 20.48
N GLY A 325 -24.43 9.07 21.19
CA GLY A 325 -24.53 7.81 21.93
C GLY A 325 -24.19 6.56 21.12
N THR A 326 -23.86 6.70 19.83
CA THR A 326 -23.39 5.57 19.02
C THR A 326 -21.96 5.16 19.38
N VAL A 327 -21.61 3.91 19.10
CA VAL A 327 -20.27 3.37 19.31
C VAL A 327 -19.56 3.36 17.96
N PHE A 328 -18.45 4.09 17.87
CA PHE A 328 -17.63 4.16 16.66
C PHE A 328 -16.72 2.93 16.53
N PHE A 329 -16.12 2.52 17.65
CA PHE A 329 -15.20 1.38 17.73
C PHE A 329 -15.48 0.61 19.03
N SER A 330 -15.40 -0.73 18.97
CA SER A 330 -15.61 -1.61 20.11
C SER A 330 -14.64 -2.79 20.03
N GLU A 331 -13.86 -2.96 21.09
CA GLU A 331 -13.03 -4.13 21.39
C GLU A 331 -13.50 -4.65 22.76
N VAL A 332 -14.73 -5.14 22.82
CA VAL A 332 -15.31 -5.74 24.02
C VAL A 332 -15.43 -7.23 23.79
N GLU A 333 -14.88 -8.03 24.69
CA GLU A 333 -14.88 -9.48 24.56
C GLU A 333 -16.31 -10.03 24.70
N ASP A 334 -16.81 -10.68 23.65
CA ASP A 334 -18.14 -11.32 23.66
C ASP A 334 -18.08 -12.82 24.05
N GLU A 335 -19.24 -13.47 24.13
CA GLU A 335 -19.30 -14.90 24.49
C GLU A 335 -18.60 -15.80 23.46
N ARG A 336 -18.58 -15.41 22.18
CA ARG A 336 -17.92 -16.17 21.11
C ARG A 336 -16.42 -16.02 21.20
N ASP A 337 -15.92 -14.83 21.50
CA ASP A 337 -14.47 -14.61 21.71
C ASP A 337 -13.95 -15.48 22.85
N ARG A 338 -14.71 -15.54 23.95
CA ARG A 338 -14.42 -16.44 25.08
C ARG A 338 -14.44 -17.91 24.69
N GLU A 339 -15.41 -18.33 23.87
CA GLU A 339 -15.50 -19.70 23.38
C GLU A 339 -14.30 -20.06 22.48
N VAL A 340 -13.91 -19.15 21.59
CA VAL A 340 -12.73 -19.32 20.72
C VAL A 340 -11.46 -19.47 21.55
N LEU A 341 -11.25 -18.59 22.52
CA LEU A 341 -10.08 -18.64 23.40
C LEU A 341 -10.09 -19.91 24.28
N ALA A 342 -11.23 -20.30 24.82
CA ALA A 342 -11.37 -21.54 25.59
C ALA A 342 -11.09 -22.79 24.73
N ASN A 343 -11.54 -22.80 23.48
CA ASN A 343 -11.25 -23.86 22.52
C ASN A 343 -9.75 -23.92 22.19
N TYR A 344 -9.12 -22.77 21.94
CA TYR A 344 -7.68 -22.68 21.69
C TYR A 344 -6.86 -23.20 22.88
N ILE A 345 -7.18 -22.78 24.11
CA ILE A 345 -6.55 -23.27 25.35
C ILE A 345 -6.62 -24.79 25.45
N ARG A 346 -7.79 -25.38 25.14
CA ARG A 346 -7.98 -26.83 25.17
C ARG A 346 -7.22 -27.54 24.06
N GLU A 347 -7.21 -27.01 22.84
CA GLU A 347 -6.56 -27.61 21.69
C GLU A 347 -5.03 -27.58 21.80
N MET A 348 -4.49 -26.51 22.37
CA MET A 348 -3.06 -26.33 22.61
C MET A 348 -2.57 -26.89 23.96
N ASP A 349 -3.45 -27.50 24.75
CA ASP A 349 -3.16 -28.05 26.09
C ASP A 349 -2.51 -27.04 27.05
N ILE A 350 -3.00 -25.80 27.02
CA ILE A 350 -2.46 -24.70 27.83
C ILE A 350 -2.95 -24.84 29.26
N THR A 351 -2.02 -24.90 30.22
CA THR A 351 -2.33 -25.00 31.65
C THR A 351 -2.65 -23.62 32.23
N LEU A 352 -3.79 -23.50 32.92
CA LEU A 352 -4.19 -22.31 33.66
C LEU A 352 -4.11 -22.54 35.20
N PRO A 353 -3.85 -21.49 36.01
CA PRO A 353 -3.49 -20.15 35.58
C PRO A 353 -2.12 -20.14 34.90
N LEU A 354 -1.89 -19.17 34.01
CA LEU A 354 -0.56 -18.95 33.45
C LEU A 354 0.42 -18.68 34.60
N THR A 355 1.65 -19.16 34.47
CA THR A 355 2.69 -18.99 35.51
C THR A 355 3.98 -18.46 34.91
N GLY A 356 4.67 -17.58 35.62
CA GLY A 356 5.92 -16.99 35.18
C GLY A 356 6.05 -15.54 35.59
N GLU A 357 7.09 -14.88 35.10
CA GLU A 357 7.28 -13.45 35.29
C GLU A 357 6.27 -12.65 34.45
N PRO A 358 5.77 -11.51 34.96
CA PRO A 358 4.90 -10.63 34.19
C PRO A 358 5.50 -10.20 32.85
N THR A 359 4.64 -9.99 31.86
CA THR A 359 5.00 -9.37 30.58
C THR A 359 5.61 -7.99 30.82
N GLY A 360 5.05 -7.24 31.78
CA GLY A 360 5.48 -5.89 32.14
C GLY A 360 4.90 -4.86 31.18
N VAL A 361 5.62 -3.75 30.99
CA VAL A 361 5.16 -2.66 30.13
C VAL A 361 5.32 -3.02 28.67
N PHE A 362 4.23 -2.90 27.90
CA PHE A 362 4.25 -2.94 26.44
C PHE A 362 3.43 -1.80 25.85
N GLU A 363 3.73 -1.48 24.60
CA GLU A 363 3.02 -0.49 23.79
C GLU A 363 2.46 -1.16 22.53
N ASN A 364 1.30 -0.70 22.09
CA ASN A 364 0.69 -1.13 20.83
C ASN A 364 -0.35 -0.09 20.38
N TYR A 365 -1.00 -0.33 19.26
CA TYR A 365 -2.04 0.52 18.72
C TYR A 365 -3.12 -0.28 17.98
N ILE A 366 -4.22 0.41 17.72
CA ILE A 366 -5.37 -0.07 16.94
C ILE A 366 -5.57 0.90 15.79
N ILE A 367 -5.70 0.40 14.57
CA ILE A 367 -6.03 1.20 13.39
C ILE A 367 -7.55 1.15 13.17
N PHE A 368 -8.14 2.26 12.76
CA PHE A 368 -9.56 2.33 12.44
C PHE A 368 -9.82 2.11 10.96
N ASP A 369 -10.88 1.35 10.66
CA ASP A 369 -11.36 1.12 9.28
C ASP A 369 -11.86 2.40 8.60
N GLN A 370 -12.32 3.36 9.41
CA GLN A 370 -12.73 4.68 8.96
C GLN A 370 -12.05 5.75 9.81
N PRO A 371 -11.83 6.95 9.28
CA PRO A 371 -11.34 8.06 10.08
C PRO A 371 -12.36 8.44 11.16
N LEU A 372 -11.88 8.75 12.35
CA LEU A 372 -12.65 9.23 13.48
C LEU A 372 -12.70 10.77 13.47
N ASP A 373 -13.90 11.34 13.50
CA ASP A 373 -14.05 12.75 13.84
C ASP A 373 -13.90 12.93 15.35
N LEU A 374 -12.69 13.33 15.77
CA LEU A 374 -12.38 13.62 17.18
C LEU A 374 -13.36 14.63 17.82
N SER A 375 -13.97 15.52 17.04
CA SER A 375 -14.93 16.50 17.56
C SER A 375 -16.26 15.88 17.98
N GLN A 376 -16.58 14.67 17.51
CA GLN A 376 -17.81 13.94 17.85
C GLN A 376 -17.62 12.95 18.98
N VAL A 377 -16.40 12.70 19.46
CA VAL A 377 -16.16 11.80 20.58
C VAL A 377 -16.69 12.42 21.87
N ASP A 378 -17.46 11.66 22.64
CA ASP A 378 -17.95 12.04 23.96
C ASP A 378 -16.98 11.51 25.03
N TYR A 379 -16.70 10.21 25.02
CA TYR A 379 -15.75 9.56 25.92
C TYR A 379 -15.24 8.24 25.35
N ILE A 380 -14.12 7.77 25.88
CA ILE A 380 -13.71 6.37 25.74
C ILE A 380 -14.19 5.59 26.96
N ARG A 381 -14.84 4.45 26.75
CA ARG A 381 -15.16 3.49 27.82
C ARG A 381 -14.02 2.48 27.91
N TYR A 382 -13.45 2.29 29.09
CA TYR A 382 -12.47 1.24 29.36
C TYR A 382 -12.94 0.41 30.55
N GLY A 383 -13.36 -0.83 30.30
CA GLY A 383 -14.20 -1.61 31.21
C GLY A 383 -15.44 -0.80 31.63
N GLU A 384 -15.61 -0.59 32.93
CA GLU A 384 -16.72 0.19 33.48
C GLU A 384 -16.43 1.71 33.58
N THR A 385 -15.21 2.14 33.24
CA THR A 385 -14.78 3.53 33.45
C THR A 385 -14.96 4.37 32.19
N LYS A 386 -15.44 5.61 32.35
CA LYS A 386 -15.48 6.61 31.27
C LYS A 386 -14.28 7.54 31.36
N ILE A 387 -13.49 7.57 30.31
CA ILE A 387 -12.35 8.46 30.10
C ILE A 387 -12.84 9.66 29.27
N PRO A 388 -12.88 10.88 29.83
CA PRO A 388 -13.35 12.05 29.09
C PRO A 388 -12.39 12.41 27.95
N VAL A 389 -12.95 12.79 26.80
CA VAL A 389 -12.20 13.36 25.69
C VAL A 389 -12.34 14.88 25.75
N SER A 390 -11.32 15.55 26.27
CA SER A 390 -11.28 17.02 26.32
C SER A 390 -10.51 17.51 25.09
N ALA A 391 -11.22 17.82 24.01
CA ALA A 391 -10.65 18.65 22.96
C ALA A 391 -10.68 20.11 23.47
N GLU A 392 -9.58 20.59 24.05
CA GLU A 392 -9.40 22.04 24.26
C GLU A 392 -9.18 22.78 22.94
#